data_AF-A0A6P8B7X0-F1
#
_entry.id   AF-A0A6P8B7X0-F1
#
_cell.length_a   1.000
_cell.length_b   1.000
_cell.length_c   1.000
_cell.angle_alpha   90.00
_cell.angle_beta   90.00
_cell.angle_gamma   90.00
#
_symmetry.space_group_name_H-M   'P 1'
#
loop_
_entity.id
_entity.type
_entity.pdbx_description
1 polymer ?
#
loop_
_entity_poly.entity_id
_entity_poly.type
_entity_poly.pdbx_seq_one_letter_code
_entity_poly.pdbx_strand_id
1 'polypeptide(L)'
;MTILLYRSVVKSTPLVARQWVRNHSAAPHAASTTKCHDIDPTKLRISKIGTPSSLEKPENLVFGAKLTDHMVMIEWDKSNGWKAHQIVPYQNLSLDPETCVFYYTLECF
;
A
#
# COMPACT_ATOMS: atom_id res chain seq x y z
N MET A 1 4.94 -9.26 -84.09
CA MET A 1 5.23 -10.56 -83.44
C MET A 1 6.44 -10.31 -82.57
N THR A 2 6.40 -10.37 -81.24
CA THR A 2 5.92 -11.49 -80.41
C THR A 2 5.57 -10.99 -79.00
N ILE A 3 4.48 -11.51 -78.45
CA ILE A 3 4.00 -11.29 -77.09
C ILE A 3 4.88 -12.09 -76.12
N LEU A 4 5.32 -11.49 -75.01
CA LEU A 4 5.80 -12.22 -73.84
C LEU A 4 5.09 -11.71 -72.59
N LEU A 5 4.07 -12.45 -72.17
CA LEU A 5 3.43 -12.33 -70.87
C LEU A 5 4.36 -12.95 -69.81
N TYR A 6 4.97 -12.13 -68.96
CA TYR A 6 5.67 -12.63 -67.78
C TYR A 6 4.71 -12.66 -66.58
N ARG A 7 4.16 -13.85 -66.29
CA ARG A 7 3.43 -14.10 -65.04
C ARG A 7 4.43 -14.25 -63.90
N SER A 8 4.61 -13.20 -63.10
CA SER A 8 5.30 -13.34 -61.82
C SER A 8 4.35 -13.94 -60.78
N VAL A 9 4.75 -15.09 -60.26
CA VAL A 9 4.11 -15.80 -59.15
C VAL A 9 4.24 -14.95 -57.88
N VAL A 10 3.11 -14.58 -57.27
CA VAL A 10 3.08 -13.98 -55.93
C VAL A 10 3.44 -15.07 -54.92
N LYS A 11 4.62 -14.98 -54.30
CA LYS A 11 4.99 -15.83 -53.16
C LYS A 11 4.37 -15.24 -51.90
N SER A 12 3.42 -15.94 -51.30
CA SER A 12 2.81 -15.59 -50.03
C SER A 12 3.87 -15.57 -48.92
N THR A 13 4.14 -14.40 -48.36
CA THR A 13 4.97 -14.24 -47.17
C THR A 13 4.21 -14.76 -45.94
N PRO A 14 4.81 -15.59 -45.07
CA PRO A 14 4.16 -15.96 -43.83
C PRO A 14 4.06 -14.71 -42.94
N LEU A 15 2.89 -14.53 -42.33
CA LEU A 15 2.67 -13.48 -41.33
C LEU A 15 3.59 -13.79 -40.14
N VAL A 16 4.69 -13.05 -40.02
CA VAL A 16 5.46 -12.99 -38.78
C VAL A 16 4.52 -12.39 -37.74
N ALA A 17 4.02 -13.23 -36.82
CA ALA A 17 3.33 -12.76 -35.64
C ALA A 17 4.30 -11.83 -34.89
N ARG A 18 4.10 -10.52 -35.01
CA ARG A 18 4.76 -9.55 -34.14
C ARG A 18 4.25 -9.81 -32.72
N GLN A 19 5.01 -10.60 -31.96
CA GLN A 19 4.81 -10.71 -30.54
C GLN A 19 5.08 -9.32 -29.94
N TRP A 20 4.01 -8.65 -29.53
CA TRP A 20 4.09 -7.40 -28.76
C TRP A 20 4.80 -7.72 -27.45
N VAL A 21 6.11 -7.52 -27.41
CA VAL A 21 6.85 -7.50 -26.14
C VAL A 21 6.36 -6.27 -25.39
N ARG A 22 5.67 -6.48 -24.26
CA ARG A 22 5.29 -5.40 -23.35
C ARG A 22 6.57 -4.87 -22.70
N ASN A 23 7.17 -3.84 -23.28
CA ASN A 23 8.33 -3.13 -22.71
C ASN A 23 7.98 -2.23 -21.51
N HIS A 24 6.82 -2.42 -20.87
CA HIS A 24 6.36 -1.58 -19.75
C HIS A 24 6.36 -2.29 -18.39
N SER A 25 6.91 -3.51 -18.30
CA SER A 25 7.18 -4.09 -16.98
C SER A 25 8.42 -3.40 -16.42
N ALA A 26 8.23 -2.47 -15.49
CA ALA A 26 9.34 -1.98 -14.66
C ALA A 26 10.06 -3.21 -14.07
N ALA A 27 11.36 -3.32 -14.30
CA ALA A 27 12.14 -4.37 -13.69
C ALA A 27 11.96 -4.29 -12.16
N PRO A 28 11.83 -5.42 -11.44
CA PRO A 28 11.69 -5.42 -9.98
C PRO A 28 12.86 -4.74 -9.25
N HIS A 29 13.96 -4.47 -9.97
CA HIS A 29 15.11 -3.70 -9.50
C HIS A 29 14.84 -2.20 -9.27
N ALA A 30 13.67 -1.67 -9.67
CA ALA A 30 13.26 -0.32 -9.29
C ALA A 30 12.70 -0.24 -7.85
N ALA A 31 12.54 -1.38 -7.17
CA ALA A 31 12.26 -1.40 -5.74
C ALA A 31 13.50 -0.95 -4.95
N SER A 32 13.30 -0.03 -4.01
CA SER A 32 14.34 0.57 -3.15
C SER A 32 15.34 -0.47 -2.62
N THR A 33 16.64 -0.27 -2.87
CA THR A 33 17.74 -1.03 -2.27
C THR A 33 17.97 -0.71 -0.78
N THR A 34 17.26 0.28 -0.25
CA THR A 34 17.32 0.64 1.17
C THR A 34 16.65 -0.43 2.01
N LYS A 35 17.42 -1.12 2.85
CA LYS A 35 16.90 -2.02 3.88
C LYS A 35 16.21 -1.20 4.96
N CYS A 36 14.89 -1.04 4.83
CA CYS A 36 14.06 -0.45 5.87
C CYS A 36 13.92 -1.41 7.06
N HIS A 37 13.74 -0.87 8.27
CA HIS A 37 13.46 -1.68 9.45
C HIS A 37 12.03 -2.22 9.41
N ASP A 38 11.90 -3.50 9.75
CA ASP A 38 10.61 -4.13 9.99
C ASP A 38 10.15 -3.93 11.45
N ILE A 39 8.90 -4.26 11.73
CA ILE A 39 8.33 -4.19 13.08
C ILE A 39 9.09 -5.13 14.02
N ASP A 40 9.58 -4.57 15.13
CA ASP A 40 10.26 -5.31 16.20
C ASP A 40 9.36 -5.33 17.45
N PRO A 41 8.76 -6.48 17.81
CA PRO A 41 7.89 -6.61 18.98
C PRO A 41 8.57 -6.25 20.31
N THR A 42 9.90 -6.32 20.38
CA THR A 42 10.65 -6.01 21.61
C THR A 42 10.73 -4.51 21.90
N LYS A 43 10.45 -3.67 20.90
CA LYS A 43 10.56 -2.20 21.00
C LYS A 43 9.26 -1.51 21.45
N LEU A 44 8.31 -2.25 22.01
CA LEU A 44 7.03 -1.71 22.48
C LEU A 44 7.24 -0.61 23.52
N ARG A 45 6.56 0.53 23.36
CA ARG A 45 6.45 1.57 24.39
C ARG A 45 5.02 1.69 24.87
N ILE A 46 4.81 1.85 26.17
CA ILE A 46 3.48 1.95 26.77
C ILE A 46 3.38 3.22 27.60
N SER A 47 2.43 4.09 27.26
CA SER A 47 2.05 5.26 28.04
C SER A 47 0.68 5.03 28.66
N LYS A 48 0.63 4.92 29.99
CA LYS A 48 -0.60 4.63 30.74
C LYS A 48 -1.36 5.91 31.08
N ILE A 49 -2.69 5.83 31.10
CA ILE A 49 -3.54 6.92 31.58
C ILE A 49 -3.55 6.91 33.13
N GLY A 50 -3.67 8.09 33.73
CA GLY A 50 -3.76 8.22 35.20
C GLY A 50 -5.12 7.78 35.76
N THR A 51 -6.20 8.20 35.11
CA THR A 51 -7.57 7.91 35.54
C THR A 51 -8.30 7.18 34.41
N PRO A 52 -8.57 5.87 34.54
CA PRO A 52 -9.31 5.09 33.56
C PRO A 52 -10.77 5.52 33.43
N SER A 53 -11.36 5.32 32.26
CA SER A 53 -12.79 5.57 32.04
C SER A 53 -13.65 4.50 32.71
N SER A 54 -14.88 4.87 33.10
CA SER A 54 -15.85 3.91 33.63
C SER A 54 -16.31 2.95 32.54
N LEU A 55 -16.32 1.66 32.87
CA LEU A 55 -16.86 0.63 32.00
C LEU A 55 -18.40 0.71 31.95
N GLU A 56 -18.96 0.52 30.76
CA GLU A 56 -20.40 0.39 30.57
C GLU A 56 -20.84 -1.06 30.77
N LYS A 57 -22.11 -1.24 31.14
CA LYS A 57 -22.69 -2.59 31.26
C LYS A 57 -22.83 -3.22 29.87
N PRO A 58 -22.61 -4.54 29.73
CA PRO A 58 -22.69 -5.22 28.43
C PRO A 58 -24.01 -5.00 27.69
N GLU A 59 -25.12 -4.90 28.42
CA GLU A 59 -26.47 -4.74 27.84
C GLU A 59 -26.67 -3.39 27.12
N ASN A 60 -25.84 -2.38 27.43
CA ASN A 60 -25.94 -1.03 26.87
C ASN A 60 -24.93 -0.79 25.73
N LEU A 61 -24.11 -1.77 25.37
CA LEU A 61 -23.06 -1.60 24.37
C LEU A 61 -23.63 -1.49 22.96
N VAL A 62 -23.39 -0.34 22.32
CA VAL A 62 -23.65 -0.11 20.91
C VAL A 62 -22.35 -0.18 20.13
N PHE A 63 -22.34 -0.93 19.03
CA PHE A 63 -21.15 -1.10 18.19
C PHE A 63 -20.57 0.25 17.73
N GLY A 64 -19.25 0.45 17.93
CA GLY A 64 -18.53 1.65 17.50
C GLY A 64 -18.82 2.93 18.27
N ALA A 65 -19.75 2.92 19.23
CA ALA A 65 -20.13 4.12 19.99
C ALA A 65 -19.15 4.44 21.13
N LYS A 66 -18.44 3.42 21.65
CA LYS A 66 -17.51 3.54 22.77
C LYS A 66 -16.19 2.86 22.43
N LEU A 67 -15.10 3.53 22.77
CA LEU A 67 -13.73 3.09 22.55
C LEU A 67 -13.01 2.97 23.90
N THR A 68 -11.94 2.19 23.94
CA THR A 68 -11.12 2.00 25.13
C THR A 68 -10.18 3.18 25.38
N ASP A 69 -9.64 3.27 26.60
CA ASP A 69 -8.74 4.35 27.03
C ASP A 69 -7.40 4.42 26.27
N HIS A 70 -7.02 3.35 25.58
CA HIS A 70 -5.76 3.25 24.85
C HIS A 70 -5.98 2.89 23.39
N MET A 71 -5.03 3.31 22.56
CA MET A 71 -4.91 2.95 21.15
C MET A 71 -3.47 2.53 20.82
N VAL A 72 -3.31 1.75 19.76
CA VAL A 72 -1.99 1.37 19.21
C VAL A 72 -1.62 2.31 18.08
N MET A 73 -0.39 2.81 18.09
CA MET A 73 0.18 3.65 17.03
C MET A 73 1.52 3.08 16.58
N ILE A 74 1.71 3.00 15.25
CA ILE A 74 2.99 2.62 14.64
C ILE A 74 3.21 3.54 13.44
N GLU A 75 4.26 4.35 13.50
CA GLU A 75 4.65 5.21 12.38
C GLU A 75 5.51 4.44 11.39
N TRP A 76 5.37 4.77 10.11
CA TRP A 76 6.25 4.31 9.05
C TRP A 76 6.76 5.50 8.25
N ASP A 77 8.04 5.47 7.89
CA ASP A 77 8.61 6.42 6.94
C ASP A 77 9.47 5.73 5.88
N LYS A 78 9.58 6.35 4.70
CA LYS A 78 10.28 5.77 3.55
C LYS A 78 11.77 5.52 3.80
N SER A 79 12.41 6.32 4.66
CA SER A 79 13.85 6.24 4.93
C SER A 79 14.21 5.13 5.90
N ASN A 80 13.43 4.95 6.97
CA ASN A 80 13.76 4.09 8.10
C ASN A 80 12.86 2.85 8.20
N GLY A 81 11.70 2.86 7.55
CA GLY A 81 10.69 1.80 7.68
C GLY A 81 9.80 2.00 8.89
N TRP A 82 9.43 0.90 9.52
CA TRP A 82 8.59 0.88 10.70
C TRP A 82 9.34 1.40 11.93
N LYS A 83 8.73 2.34 12.65
CA LYS A 83 9.22 2.83 13.92
C LYS A 83 8.75 1.94 15.07
N ALA A 84 9.26 2.21 16.27
CA ALA A 84 8.83 1.54 17.49
C ALA A 84 7.32 1.75 17.73
N HIS A 85 6.61 0.66 17.97
CA HIS A 85 5.18 0.65 18.22
C HIS A 85 4.85 1.15 19.62
N GLN A 86 3.72 1.83 19.75
CA GLN A 86 3.33 2.53 20.97
C GLN A 86 1.88 2.20 21.34
N ILE A 87 1.66 1.89 22.62
CA ILE A 87 0.33 1.90 23.24
C ILE A 87 0.21 3.23 23.99
N VAL A 88 -0.70 4.10 23.55
CA VAL A 88 -0.87 5.46 24.08
C VAL A 88 -2.31 5.72 24.49
N PRO A 89 -2.59 6.70 25.36
CA PRO A 89 -3.96 7.12 25.62
C PRO A 89 -4.67 7.50 24.32
N TYR A 90 -5.95 7.13 24.22
CA TYR A 90 -6.76 7.43 23.06
C TYR A 90 -6.78 8.94 22.80
N GLN A 91 -6.47 9.34 21.58
CA GLN A 91 -6.42 10.73 21.17
C GLN A 91 -6.76 10.90 19.69
N ASN A 92 -7.08 12.14 19.30
CA ASN A 92 -7.24 12.47 17.89
C ASN A 92 -5.91 12.32 17.13
N LEU A 93 -5.98 11.90 15.88
CA LEU A 93 -4.82 11.88 14.99
C LEU A 93 -4.53 13.31 14.51
N SER A 94 -3.27 13.72 14.63
CA SER A 94 -2.76 14.95 14.02
C SER A 94 -2.11 14.59 12.69
N LEU A 95 -2.77 14.94 11.58
CA LEU A 95 -2.32 14.63 10.23
C LEU A 95 -2.21 15.93 9.43
N ASP A 96 -1.29 15.95 8.47
CA ASP A 96 -1.23 17.01 7.47
C ASP A 96 -2.55 17.02 6.67
N PRO A 97 -3.18 18.18 6.44
CA PRO A 97 -4.38 18.27 5.61
C PRO A 97 -4.21 17.66 4.22
N GLU A 98 -2.99 17.65 3.66
CA GLU A 98 -2.65 17.12 2.34
C GLU A 98 -2.39 15.60 2.32
N THR A 99 -2.56 14.91 3.47
CA THR A 99 -2.23 13.48 3.54
C THR A 99 -3.14 12.63 2.64
N CYS A 100 -2.55 11.66 1.94
CA CYS A 100 -3.21 10.88 0.88
C CYS A 100 -4.49 10.14 1.34
N VAL A 101 -4.62 9.84 2.63
CA VAL A 101 -5.80 9.17 3.19
C VAL A 101 -7.09 9.95 2.89
N PHE A 102 -7.02 11.30 2.89
CA PHE A 102 -8.19 12.16 2.71
C PHE A 102 -8.58 12.38 1.24
N TYR A 103 -7.66 12.18 0.29
CA TYR A 103 -7.90 12.48 -1.13
C TYR A 103 -8.02 11.23 -2.01
N TYR A 104 -7.31 10.18 -1.64
CA TYR A 104 -7.15 8.98 -2.47
C TYR A 104 -7.53 7.70 -1.75
N THR A 105 -8.14 7.80 -0.55
CA THR A 105 -8.62 6.66 0.24
C THR A 105 -7.51 5.61 0.44
N LEU A 106 -6.30 6.08 0.74
CA LEU A 106 -5.16 5.19 1.00
C LEU A 106 -5.26 4.63 2.43
N GLU A 107 -6.22 3.74 2.64
CA GLU A 107 -6.54 3.11 3.92
C GLU A 107 -7.04 1.67 3.74
N CYS A 108 -6.93 0.88 4.80
CA CYS A 108 -7.46 -0.48 4.89
C CYS A 108 -7.73 -0.78 6.37
N PHE A 109 -8.85 -1.43 6.67
CA PHE A 109 -9.26 -1.83 8.02
C PHE A 109 -9.89 -3.22 8.03
#